data_AF-A0A8T3PQJ5-F1
#
_entry.id   AF-A0A8T3PQJ5-F1
#
_cell.length_a   1.000
_cell.length_b   1.000
_cell.length_c   1.000
_cell.angle_alpha   90.00
_cell.angle_beta   90.00
_cell.angle_gamma   90.00
#
_symmetry.space_group_name_H-M   'P 1'
#
loop_
_entity.id
_entity.type
_entity.pdbx_description
1 polymer ?
#
loop_
_entity_poly.entity_id
_entity_poly.type
_entity_poly.pdbx_seq_one_letter_code
_entity_poly.pdbx_strand_id
1 'polypeptide(L)'
;MVSVQQVDDKTFQVTVTDTTTTTHTVTVEPDYCQKLTGGRVRAETLVEKSFAFLLAREPNTSILRSFELPVIGRYFPEYEHTIKKMLG
;
A
#
# COMPACT_ATOMS: atom_id res chain seq x y z
N MET A 1 13.10 -5.17 3.02
CA MET A 1 12.66 -4.18 4.03
C MET A 1 11.74 -3.17 3.36
N VAL A 2 10.65 -2.78 4.01
CA VAL A 2 9.72 -1.74 3.51
C VAL A 2 9.77 -0.55 4.47
N SER A 3 9.90 0.66 3.94
CA SER A 3 9.81 1.91 4.70
C SER A 3 8.73 2.79 4.09
N VAL A 4 7.86 3.37 4.92
CA VAL A 4 6.77 4.26 4.50
C VAL A 4 6.98 5.62 5.13
N GLN A 5 7.02 6.65 4.30
CA GLN A 5 7.14 8.04 4.72
C GLN A 5 5.94 8.83 4.20
N GLN A 6 5.23 9.52 5.09
CA GLN A 6 4.19 10.46 4.68
C GLN A 6 4.84 11.71 4.06
N VAL A 7 4.38 12.09 2.86
CA VAL A 7 4.84 13.27 2.12
C VAL A 7 3.88 14.44 2.36
N ASP A 8 2.58 14.15 2.30
CA ASP A 8 1.49 15.09 2.61
C ASP A 8 0.29 14.33 3.19
N ASP A 9 -0.85 14.99 3.37
CA ASP A 9 -2.06 14.43 3.99
C ASP A 9 -2.57 13.12 3.35
N LYS A 10 -2.28 12.90 2.05
CA LYS A 10 -2.77 11.74 1.30
C LYS A 10 -1.67 10.94 0.61
N THR A 11 -0.48 11.50 0.49
CA THR A 11 0.60 10.92 -0.32
C THR A 11 1.68 10.31 0.57
N PHE A 12 2.09 9.10 0.22
CA PHE A 12 3.12 8.33 0.90
C PHE A 12 4.21 7.93 -0.08
N GLN A 13 5.46 8.10 0.32
CA GLN A 13 6.60 7.52 -0.37
C GLN A 13 6.96 6.18 0.30
N VAL A 14 7.04 5.13 -0.50
CA VAL A 14 7.41 3.80 -0.05
C VAL A 14 8.73 3.40 -0.68
N THR A 15 9.70 3.06 0.16
CA THR A 15 10.99 2.50 -0.27
C THR A 15 11.02 1.02 0.06
N VAL A 16 11.26 0.19 -0.95
CA VAL A 16 11.45 -1.26 -0.80
C VAL A 16 12.91 -1.58 -1.06
N THR A 17 13.60 -2.06 -0.04
CA THR A 17 14.98 -2.54 -0.13
C THR A 17 14.98 -4.06 -0.22
N ASP A 18 15.38 -4.57 -1.39
CA ASP A 18 15.63 -5.98 -1.71
C ASP A 18 16.93 -6.05 -2.55
N THR A 19 17.06 -7.00 -3.47
CA THR A 19 18.18 -7.09 -4.43
C THR A 19 18.33 -5.79 -5.24
N THR A 20 17.22 -5.16 -5.60
CA THR A 20 17.17 -3.81 -6.17
C THR A 20 16.31 -2.93 -5.28
N THR A 21 16.78 -1.75 -4.91
CA THR A 21 15.96 -0.78 -4.17
C THR A 21 15.02 -0.05 -5.11
N THR A 22 13.73 0.01 -4.76
CA THR A 22 12.70 0.73 -5.53
C THR A 22 11.99 1.75 -4.64
N THR A 23 11.50 2.83 -5.27
CA THR A 23 10.71 3.86 -4.61
C THR A 23 9.39 4.05 -5.34
N HIS A 24 8.32 4.18 -4.57
CA HIS A 24 6.94 4.29 -5.05
C HIS A 24 6.23 5.44 -4.36
N THR A 25 5.36 6.14 -5.10
CA THR A 25 4.46 7.16 -4.56
C THR A 25 3.05 6.62 -4.53
N VAL A 26 2.40 6.62 -3.38
CA VAL A 26 1.05 6.09 -3.22
C VAL A 26 0.14 7.17 -2.66
N THR A 27 -0.97 7.41 -3.36
CA THR A 27 -2.04 8.27 -2.86
C THR A 27 -3.11 7.43 -2.20
N VAL A 28 -3.48 7.79 -0.97
CA VAL A 28 -4.53 7.14 -0.19
C VAL A 28 -5.61 8.16 0.11
N GLU A 29 -6.75 8.03 -0.56
CA GLU A 29 -7.90 8.86 -0.26
C GLU A 29 -8.46 8.56 1.14
N PRO A 30 -8.83 9.58 1.94
CA PRO A 30 -9.32 9.39 3.31
C PRO A 30 -10.52 8.43 3.39
N ASP A 31 -11.47 8.55 2.48
CA ASP A 31 -12.66 7.70 2.43
C ASP A 31 -12.30 6.24 2.15
N TYR A 32 -11.29 5.99 1.32
CA TYR A 32 -10.82 4.65 1.03
C TYR A 32 -10.05 4.05 2.21
N CYS A 33 -9.23 4.86 2.89
CA CYS A 33 -8.60 4.46 4.14
C CYS A 33 -9.67 4.08 5.17
N GLN A 34 -10.67 4.93 5.38
CA GLN A 34 -11.79 4.70 6.28
C GLN A 34 -12.55 3.40 5.94
N LYS A 35 -12.81 3.14 4.65
CA LYS A 35 -13.47 1.91 4.17
C LYS A 35 -12.70 0.65 4.54
N LEU A 36 -11.36 0.69 4.49
CA LEU A 36 -10.52 -0.49 4.72
C LEU A 36 -10.15 -0.68 6.20
N THR A 37 -9.99 0.40 6.96
CA THR A 37 -9.50 0.36 8.35
C THR A 37 -10.59 0.58 9.38
N GLY A 38 -11.78 1.03 8.97
CA GLY A 38 -12.82 1.52 9.89
C GLY A 38 -12.37 2.71 10.73
N GLY A 39 -11.33 3.43 10.31
CA GLY A 39 -10.73 4.55 11.06
C GLY A 39 -9.87 4.13 12.26
N ARG A 40 -9.62 2.83 12.44
CA ARG A 40 -8.87 2.29 13.60
C ARG A 40 -7.37 2.18 13.35
N VAL A 41 -6.97 2.19 12.08
CA VAL A 41 -5.58 2.00 11.66
C VAL A 41 -5.12 3.20 10.87
N ARG A 42 -3.88 3.62 11.12
CA ARG A 42 -3.22 4.72 10.41
C ARG A 42 -3.03 4.38 8.93
N ALA A 43 -3.06 5.41 8.07
CA ALA A 43 -2.86 5.25 6.64
C ALA A 43 -1.49 4.66 6.30
N GLU A 44 -0.43 5.01 7.05
CA GLU A 44 0.92 4.43 6.87
C GLU A 44 0.92 2.91 7.06
N THR A 45 0.20 2.40 8.07
CA THR A 45 0.09 0.96 8.32
C THR A 45 -0.72 0.27 7.22
N LEU A 46 -1.78 0.91 6.72
CA LEU A 46 -2.51 0.41 5.54
C LEU A 46 -1.59 0.31 4.31
N VAL A 47 -0.78 1.33 4.04
CA VAL A 47 0.19 1.33 2.94
C VAL A 47 1.23 0.23 3.14
N GLU A 48 1.80 0.09 4.33
CA GLU A 48 2.77 -0.95 4.65
C GLU A 48 2.20 -2.37 4.40
N LYS A 49 1.00 -2.66 4.90
CA LYS A 49 0.33 -3.95 4.67
C LYS A 49 -0.01 -4.17 3.19
N SER A 50 -0.29 -3.10 2.46
CA SER A 50 -0.53 -3.17 1.01
C SER A 50 0.73 -3.54 0.24
N PHE A 51 1.89 -3.04 0.63
CA PHE A 51 3.16 -3.47 0.05
C PHE A 51 3.51 -4.90 0.44
N ALA A 52 3.24 -5.33 1.67
CA ALA A 52 3.39 -6.75 2.03
C ALA A 52 2.50 -7.67 1.18
N PHE A 53 1.27 -7.24 0.87
CA PHE A 53 0.36 -7.97 -0.03
C PHE A 53 0.91 -8.07 -1.46
N LEU A 54 1.43 -6.97 -2.01
CA LEU A 54 1.99 -6.92 -3.37
C LEU A 54 3.27 -7.77 -3.47
N LEU A 55 4.18 -7.62 -2.51
CA LEU A 55 5.46 -8.34 -2.50
C LEU A 55 5.31 -9.86 -2.32
N ALA A 56 4.16 -10.32 -1.82
CA ALA A 56 3.83 -11.74 -1.79
C ALA A 56 3.41 -12.31 -3.16
N ARG A 57 3.20 -11.45 -4.19
CA ARG A 57 2.65 -11.81 -5.50
C ARG A 57 3.58 -11.45 -6.66
N GLU A 58 4.30 -10.34 -6.53
CA GLU A 58 5.18 -9.83 -7.58
C GLU A 58 6.46 -9.22 -7.01
N PRO A 59 7.56 -9.19 -7.77
CA PRO A 59 8.79 -8.53 -7.35
C PRO A 59 8.59 -7.01 -7.27
N ASN A 60 9.34 -6.35 -6.38
CA ASN A 60 9.25 -4.90 -6.18
C ASN A 60 9.50 -4.08 -7.45
N THR A 61 10.28 -4.60 -8.40
CA THR A 61 10.54 -3.98 -9.70
C THR A 61 9.33 -3.95 -10.64
N SER A 62 8.32 -4.78 -10.39
CA SER A 62 7.08 -4.82 -11.17
C SER A 62 5.97 -3.93 -10.60
N ILE A 63 6.11 -3.47 -9.35
CA ILE A 63 5.14 -2.58 -8.72
C ILE A 63 5.20 -1.20 -9.39
N LEU A 64 4.02 -0.64 -9.72
CA LEU A 64 3.90 0.70 -10.30
C LEU A 64 4.64 1.75 -9.45
N ARG A 65 5.34 2.68 -10.12
CA ARG A 65 6.08 3.75 -9.44
C ARG A 65 5.18 4.79 -8.78
N SER A 66 3.99 5.03 -9.31
CA SER A 66 3.02 5.95 -8.74
C SER A 66 1.61 5.45 -9.02
N PHE A 67 0.77 5.39 -7.98
CA PHE A 67 -0.61 4.94 -8.11
C PHE A 67 -1.48 5.34 -6.91
N GLU A 68 -2.80 5.36 -7.12
CA GLU A 68 -3.77 5.42 -6.04
C GLU A 68 -3.99 4.03 -5.46
N LEU A 69 -4.10 3.91 -4.13
CA LEU A 69 -4.22 2.61 -3.45
C LEU A 69 -5.34 1.68 -4.01
N PRO A 70 -6.52 2.15 -4.43
CA PRO A 70 -7.55 1.31 -5.04
C PRO A 70 -7.14 0.62 -6.35
N VAL A 71 -6.10 1.13 -7.04
CA VAL A 71 -5.58 0.51 -8.27
C VAL A 71 -5.12 -0.92 -8.02
N ILE A 72 -4.64 -1.26 -6.82
CA ILE A 72 -4.26 -2.63 -6.46
C ILE A 72 -5.42 -3.60 -6.68
N GLY A 73 -6.64 -3.20 -6.30
CA GLY A 73 -7.84 -4.04 -6.45
C GLY A 73 -8.24 -4.32 -7.90
N ARG A 74 -7.76 -3.53 -8.86
CA ARG A 74 -7.98 -3.78 -10.30
C ARG A 74 -7.12 -4.91 -10.83
N TYR A 75 -5.92 -5.09 -10.27
CA TYR A 75 -5.01 -6.18 -10.61
C TYR A 75 -5.23 -7.42 -9.74
N PHE A 76 -5.62 -7.21 -8.48
CA PHE A 76 -5.83 -8.26 -7.48
C PHE A 76 -7.21 -8.09 -6.82
N PRO A 77 -8.27 -8.68 -7.39
CA PRO A 77 -9.65 -8.52 -6.87
C PRO A 77 -9.84 -8.92 -5.40
N GLU A 78 -8.95 -9.77 -4.85
CA GLU A 78 -8.98 -10.20 -3.44
C GLU A 78 -8.34 -9.21 -2.46
N TYR A 79 -7.76 -8.11 -2.97
CA TYR A 79 -6.99 -7.13 -2.19
C TYR A 79 -7.75 -6.60 -0.97
N GLU A 80 -8.93 -6.03 -1.16
CA GLU A 80 -9.66 -5.38 -0.05
C GLU A 80 -10.00 -6.37 1.07
N HIS A 81 -10.41 -7.59 0.71
CA HIS A 81 -10.73 -8.65 1.67
C HIS A 81 -9.49 -9.11 2.44
N THR A 82 -8.37 -9.29 1.73
CA THR A 82 -7.11 -9.74 2.32
C THR A 82 -6.54 -8.68 3.26
N ILE A 83 -6.55 -7.42 2.84
CA ILE A 83 -6.02 -6.31 3.65
C ILE A 83 -6.83 -6.11 4.92
N LYS A 84 -8.16 -6.17 4.86
CA LYS A 84 -8.99 -6.11 6.08
C LYS A 84 -8.59 -7.18 7.10
N LYS A 85 -8.35 -8.41 6.64
CA LYS A 85 -7.85 -9.50 7.51
C LYS A 85 -6.45 -9.25 8.06
N MET A 86 -5.56 -8.64 7.27
CA MET A 86 -4.21 -8.30 7.69
C MET A 86 -4.16 -7.15 8.72
N LEU A 87 -5.21 -6.34 8.80
CA LEU A 87 -5.32 -5.19 9.68
C LEU A 87 -6.00 -5.50 11.03
N GLY A 88 -6.79 -6.57 11.11
CA GLY A 88 -7.49 -7.00 12.32
C GLY A 88 -8.91 -6.50 12.41
#